data_AF-A0A2S3U9C5-F1
#
_entry.id   AF-A0A2S3U9C5-F1
#
_cell.length_a   1.000
_cell.length_b   1.000
_cell.length_c   1.000
_cell.angle_alpha   90.00
_cell.angle_beta   90.00
_cell.angle_gamma   90.00
#
_symmetry.space_group_name_H-M   'P 1'
#
loop_
_entity.id
_entity.type
_entity.pdbx_description
1 polymer ?
#
loop_
_entity_poly.entity_id
_entity_poly.type
_entity_poly.pdbx_seq_one_letter_code
_entity_poly.pdbx_strand_id
1 'polypeptide(L)'
;MIPVLILSLILGIYAIRQAEPTTKARFDVLGWLMIVLLFVGFTIGFSKLSTVTTQPWSFVAWLIVGLVGLVGFIMRTQHTNQPLISLKIFQSSSYDGHLLAYFLVQICALGLAFILPNYIQLVNGQSALLAGFICLTSAAIWGNFLRL
;
A
#
# COMPACT_ATOMS: atom_id res chain seq x y z
N MET A 1 -18.85 0.54 4.90
CA MET A 1 -17.82 -0.48 4.63
C MET A 1 -18.22 -1.87 5.09
N ILE A 2 -18.81 -2.04 6.29
CA ILE A 2 -19.23 -3.35 6.82
C ILE A 2 -20.21 -4.13 5.90
N PRO A 3 -21.26 -3.52 5.31
CA PRO A 3 -22.20 -4.26 4.45
C PRO A 3 -21.55 -4.78 3.15
N VAL A 4 -20.65 -4.00 2.57
CA VAL A 4 -19.92 -4.35 1.34
C VAL A 4 -18.92 -5.47 1.62
N LEU A 5 -18.28 -5.47 2.79
CA LEU A 5 -17.37 -6.53 3.26
C LEU A 5 -18.10 -7.88 3.38
N ILE A 6 -19.29 -7.88 3.97
CA ILE A 6 -20.11 -9.10 4.10
C ILE A 6 -20.52 -9.61 2.72
N LEU A 7 -20.97 -8.73 1.82
CA LEU A 7 -21.38 -9.11 0.47
C LEU A 7 -20.22 -9.70 -0.34
N SER A 8 -19.03 -9.08 -0.25
CA SER A 8 -17.81 -9.57 -0.90
C SER A 8 -17.34 -10.90 -0.34
N LEU A 9 -17.47 -11.13 0.98
CA LEU A 9 -17.12 -12.39 1.61
C LEU A 9 -18.03 -13.52 1.13
N ILE A 10 -19.34 -13.28 1.09
CA ILE A 10 -20.33 -14.25 0.59
C ILE A 10 -19.99 -14.58 -0.87
N LEU A 11 -19.83 -13.57 -1.73
CA LEU A 11 -19.47 -13.77 -3.13
C LEU A 11 -18.13 -14.50 -3.30
N GLY A 12 -17.13 -14.18 -2.48
CA GLY A 12 -15.83 -14.84 -2.50
C GLY A 12 -15.94 -16.33 -2.17
N ILE A 13 -16.71 -16.70 -1.15
CA ILE A 13 -16.94 -18.11 -0.78
C ILE A 13 -17.61 -18.88 -1.94
N TYR A 14 -18.56 -18.26 -2.64
CA TYR A 14 -19.26 -18.91 -3.74
C TYR A 14 -18.48 -18.92 -5.07
N ALA A 15 -17.68 -17.88 -5.35
CA ALA A 15 -17.01 -17.70 -6.64
C ALA A 15 -15.58 -18.29 -6.67
N ILE A 16 -14.91 -18.41 -5.53
CA ILE A 16 -13.56 -18.99 -5.47
C ILE A 16 -13.68 -20.51 -5.62
N ARG A 17 -13.69 -20.97 -6.88
CA ARG A 17 -13.38 -22.36 -7.21
C ARG A 17 -11.89 -22.57 -6.97
N GLN A 18 -11.57 -23.45 -6.02
CA GLN A 18 -10.19 -23.89 -5.77
C GLN A 18 -9.68 -24.61 -7.02
N ALA A 19 -8.82 -23.93 -7.79
CA ALA A 19 -8.38 -24.37 -9.11
C ALA A 19 -7.21 -25.39 -9.07
N GLU A 20 -6.53 -25.56 -7.93
CA GLU A 20 -5.35 -26.43 -7.83
C GLU A 20 -5.34 -27.24 -6.52
N PRO A 21 -4.77 -28.46 -6.53
CA PRO A 21 -4.58 -29.25 -5.32
C PRO A 21 -3.71 -28.47 -4.32
N THR A 22 -4.18 -28.39 -3.08
CA THR A 22 -3.54 -27.63 -2.00
C THR A 22 -2.10 -28.13 -1.77
N THR A 23 -1.12 -27.45 -2.35
CA THR A 23 0.25 -27.59 -1.86
C THR A 23 0.27 -27.00 -0.46
N LYS A 24 0.90 -27.69 0.51
CA LYS A 24 1.10 -27.15 1.86
C LYS A 24 2.13 -26.02 1.79
N ALA A 25 1.72 -24.87 1.27
CA ALA A 25 2.46 -23.63 1.44
C ALA A 25 2.40 -23.31 2.94
N ARG A 26 3.54 -23.47 3.63
CA ARG A 26 3.61 -23.09 5.04
C ARG A 26 3.65 -21.58 5.07
N PHE A 27 2.57 -20.95 5.51
CA PHE A 27 2.53 -19.51 5.70
C PHE A 27 3.64 -19.09 6.68
N ASP A 28 4.58 -18.26 6.24
CA ASP A 28 5.66 -17.76 7.10
C ASP A 28 5.12 -16.66 8.02
N VAL A 29 4.46 -17.07 9.12
CA VAL A 29 3.90 -16.17 10.14
C VAL A 29 4.94 -15.19 10.65
N LEU A 30 6.19 -15.62 10.79
CA LEU A 30 7.28 -14.77 11.27
C LEU A 30 7.66 -13.71 10.23
N GLY A 31 7.78 -14.10 8.95
CA GLY A 31 7.99 -13.15 7.86
C GLY A 31 6.85 -12.14 7.74
N TRP A 32 5.60 -12.59 7.89
CA TRP A 32 4.44 -11.71 7.94
C TRP A 32 4.50 -10.72 9.11
N LEU A 33 4.88 -11.17 10.30
CA LEU A 33 5.00 -10.29 11.47
C LEU A 33 6.11 -9.25 11.31
N MET A 34 7.22 -9.60 10.65
CA MET A 34 8.29 -8.64 10.30
C MET A 34 7.81 -7.58 9.29
N ILE A 35 7.01 -7.98 8.29
CA ILE A 35 6.36 -7.04 7.36
C ILE A 35 5.40 -6.11 8.11
N VAL A 36 4.61 -6.63 9.05
CA VAL A 36 3.71 -5.82 9.87
C VAL A 36 4.51 -4.79 10.69
N LEU A 37 5.59 -5.21 11.35
CA LEU A 37 6.47 -4.31 12.11
C LEU A 37 7.10 -3.24 11.22
N LEU A 38 7.57 -3.63 10.03
CA LEU A 38 8.10 -2.72 9.02
C LEU A 38 7.08 -1.61 8.69
N PHE A 39 5.90 -1.99 8.22
CA PHE A 39 4.89 -1.02 7.77
C PHE A 39 4.34 -0.17 8.91
N VAL A 40 4.06 -0.77 10.07
CA VAL A 40 3.55 -0.05 11.25
C VAL A 40 4.59 0.92 11.78
N GLY A 41 5.85 0.47 11.93
CA GLY A 41 6.95 1.30 12.40
C GLY A 41 7.19 2.50 11.51
N PHE A 42 7.31 2.29 10.19
CA PHE A 42 7.48 3.39 9.24
C PHE A 42 6.26 4.31 9.18
N THR A 43 5.04 3.77 9.13
CA THR A 43 3.82 4.59 9.06
C THR A 43 3.67 5.51 10.27
N ILE A 44 3.87 4.97 11.49
CA ILE A 44 3.81 5.78 12.71
C ILE A 44 4.99 6.76 12.77
N GLY A 45 6.19 6.32 12.40
CA GLY A 45 7.38 7.17 12.30
C GLY A 45 7.12 8.39 11.42
N PHE A 46 6.72 8.20 10.17
CA PHE A 46 6.40 9.30 9.26
C PHE A 46 5.21 10.15 9.73
N SER A 47 4.19 9.55 10.34
CA SER A 47 3.08 10.30 10.93
C SER A 47 3.54 11.26 12.05
N LYS A 48 4.57 10.87 12.81
CA LYS A 48 5.17 11.69 13.87
C LYS A 48 6.22 12.69 13.39
N LEU A 49 6.57 12.68 12.10
CA LEU A 49 7.53 13.61 11.51
C LEU A 49 7.11 15.08 11.69
N SER A 50 5.81 15.37 11.60
CA SER A 50 5.26 16.72 11.84
C SER A 50 5.50 17.23 13.27
N THR A 51 5.61 16.33 14.25
CA THR A 51 5.83 16.63 15.67
C THR A 51 7.27 16.40 16.12
N VAL A 52 8.23 16.29 15.19
CA VAL A 52 9.62 15.96 15.53
C VAL A 52 10.27 17.00 16.45
N THR A 53 9.86 18.27 16.33
CA THR A 53 10.36 19.38 17.17
C THR A 53 9.95 19.23 18.64
N THR A 54 8.80 18.62 18.93
CA THR A 54 8.29 18.47 20.30
C THR A 54 8.65 17.12 20.91
N GLN A 55 8.73 16.05 20.10
CA GLN A 55 9.03 14.71 20.61
C GLN A 55 9.92 13.91 19.63
N PRO A 56 11.20 14.29 19.48
CA PRO A 56 12.12 13.65 18.52
C PRO A 56 12.37 12.18 18.85
N TRP A 57 12.38 11.82 20.15
CA TRP A 57 12.62 10.45 20.59
C TRP A 57 11.55 9.46 20.12
N SER A 58 10.29 9.89 20.01
CA SER A 58 9.21 9.02 19.53
C SER A 58 9.38 8.72 18.05
N PHE A 59 9.73 9.73 17.25
CA PHE A 59 10.03 9.56 15.83
C PHE A 59 11.17 8.55 15.61
N VAL A 60 12.29 8.74 16.29
CA VAL A 60 13.47 7.87 16.16
C VAL A 60 13.16 6.44 16.63
N ALA A 61 12.43 6.27 17.73
CA ALA A 61 12.06 4.95 18.23
C ALA A 61 11.23 4.15 17.21
N TRP A 62 10.20 4.77 16.62
CA TRP A 62 9.37 4.11 15.60
C TRP A 62 10.12 3.84 14.30
N LEU A 63 11.04 4.73 13.92
CA LEU A 63 11.92 4.52 12.77
C LEU A 63 12.83 3.30 12.99
N ILE A 64 13.39 3.14 14.19
CA ILE A 64 14.21 1.98 14.56
C ILE A 64 13.38 0.70 14.50
N VAL A 65 12.14 0.71 15.02
CA VAL A 65 11.24 -0.45 14.95
C VAL A 65 10.97 -0.86 13.49
N GLY A 66 10.69 0.11 12.61
CA GLY A 66 10.52 -0.14 11.18
C GLY A 66 11.77 -0.72 10.53
N LEU A 67 12.94 -0.17 10.86
CA LEU A 67 14.24 -0.63 10.33
C LEU A 67 14.58 -2.05 10.81
N VAL A 68 14.32 -2.37 12.08
CA VAL A 68 14.50 -3.73 12.62
C VAL A 68 13.56 -4.71 11.93
N GLY A 69 12.30 -4.32 11.69
CA GLY A 69 11.35 -5.11 10.89
C GLY A 69 11.85 -5.35 9.47
N LEU A 70 12.43 -4.33 8.83
CA LEU A 70 13.02 -4.44 7.48
C LEU A 70 14.18 -5.44 7.44
N VAL A 71 15.17 -5.23 8.30
CA VAL A 71 16.38 -6.06 8.35
C VAL A 71 16.01 -7.50 8.70
N GLY A 72 15.14 -7.69 9.70
CA GLY A 72 14.62 -8.99 10.09
C GLY A 72 13.88 -9.68 8.93
N PHE A 73 13.06 -8.95 8.18
CA PHE A 73 12.37 -9.48 7.01
C PHE A 73 13.34 -9.89 5.89
N ILE A 74 14.34 -9.07 5.56
CA ILE A 74 15.32 -9.39 4.51
C ILE A 74 16.12 -10.63 4.87
N MET A 75 16.66 -10.70 6.09
CA MET A 75 17.43 -11.84 6.57
C MET A 75 16.61 -13.12 6.54
N ARG A 76 15.34 -13.04 6.99
CA ARG A 76 14.40 -14.16 6.98
C ARG A 76 14.06 -14.60 5.55
N THR A 77 13.77 -13.66 4.66
CA THR A 77 13.41 -13.93 3.27
C THR A 77 14.55 -14.61 2.51
N GLN A 78 15.80 -14.32 2.85
CA GLN A 78 16.96 -15.00 2.26
C GLN A 78 17.17 -16.44 2.79
N HIS A 79 16.77 -16.73 4.04
CA HIS A 79 16.94 -18.05 4.67
C HIS A 79 15.72 -18.97 4.57
N THR A 80 14.55 -18.45 4.18
CA THR A 80 13.30 -19.24 4.09
C THR A 80 13.15 -19.87 2.70
N ASN A 81 12.88 -21.19 2.64
CA ASN A 81 12.68 -21.95 1.40
C ASN A 81 11.41 -21.55 0.61
N GLN A 82 10.42 -20.95 1.28
CA GLN A 82 9.18 -20.43 0.68
C GLN A 82 9.01 -18.95 1.06
N PRO A 83 9.78 -18.04 0.45
CA PRO A 83 9.68 -16.62 0.78
C PRO A 83 8.31 -16.07 0.35
N LEU A 84 7.69 -15.26 1.21
CA LEU A 84 6.45 -14.53 0.91
C LEU A 84 6.61 -13.63 -0.32
N ILE A 85 7.79 -13.02 -0.45
CA ILE A 85 8.18 -12.18 -1.59
C ILE A 85 9.51 -12.75 -2.10
N SER A 86 9.52 -13.31 -3.31
CA SER A 86 10.76 -13.82 -3.88
C SER A 86 11.63 -12.67 -4.38
N LEU A 87 12.70 -12.39 -3.64
CA LEU A 87 13.69 -11.35 -3.99
C LEU A 87 14.39 -11.63 -5.34
N LYS A 88 14.26 -12.84 -5.90
CA LYS A 88 14.82 -13.23 -7.20
C LYS A 88 14.19 -12.48 -8.38
N ILE A 89 12.96 -11.97 -8.25
CA ILE A 89 12.27 -11.25 -9.34
C ILE A 89 12.94 -9.90 -9.61
N PHE A 90 13.50 -9.28 -8.57
CA PHE A 90 14.26 -8.03 -8.63
C PHE A 90 15.66 -8.19 -9.26
N GLN A 91 16.07 -9.40 -9.67
CA GLN A 91 17.35 -9.60 -10.35
C GLN A 91 17.31 -9.14 -11.81
N SER A 92 16.13 -8.95 -12.38
CA SER A 92 15.97 -8.40 -13.73
C SER A 92 15.87 -6.88 -13.67
N SER A 93 16.88 -6.18 -14.22
CA SER A 93 16.87 -4.71 -14.32
C SER A 93 15.64 -4.15 -15.04
N SER A 94 15.02 -4.95 -15.92
CA SER A 94 13.76 -4.57 -16.58
C SER A 94 12.59 -4.58 -15.60
N TYR A 95 12.54 -5.54 -14.67
CA TYR A 95 11.49 -5.59 -13.66
C TYR A 95 11.61 -4.43 -12.67
N ASP A 96 12.82 -4.13 -12.21
CA ASP A 96 13.08 -3.01 -11.29
C ASP A 96 12.69 -1.66 -11.91
N GLY A 97 12.98 -1.46 -13.20
CA GLY A 97 12.56 -0.26 -13.93
C GLY A 97 11.04 -0.11 -14.01
N HIS A 98 10.32 -1.18 -14.36
CA HIS A 98 8.85 -1.16 -14.37
C HIS A 98 8.26 -0.94 -12.97
N LEU A 99 8.85 -1.56 -11.95
CA LEU A 99 8.41 -1.41 -10.58
C LEU A 99 8.60 0.03 -10.08
N LEU A 100 9.76 0.63 -10.35
CA LEU A 100 10.03 2.02 -10.00
C LEU A 100 9.07 2.97 -10.74
N ALA A 101 8.86 2.76 -12.03
CA ALA A 101 7.89 3.53 -12.81
C ALA A 101 6.47 3.42 -12.22
N TYR A 102 6.06 2.21 -11.85
CA TYR A 102 4.78 1.98 -11.18
C TYR A 102 4.67 2.72 -9.84
N PHE A 103 5.71 2.65 -9.00
CA PHE A 103 5.76 3.39 -7.74
C PHE A 103 5.66 4.90 -7.93
N LEU A 104 6.39 5.47 -8.90
CA LEU A 104 6.34 6.89 -9.21
C LEU A 104 4.94 7.32 -9.67
N VAL A 105 4.33 6.54 -10.57
CA VAL A 105 2.95 6.79 -11.02
C VAL A 105 1.99 6.75 -9.83
N GLN A 106 2.15 5.81 -8.90
CA GLN A 106 1.30 5.73 -7.71
C GLN A 106 1.48 6.91 -6.74
N ILE A 107 2.72 7.37 -6.54
CA ILE A 107 2.99 8.57 -5.73
C ILE A 107 2.32 9.80 -6.37
N CYS A 108 2.46 9.97 -7.68
CA CYS A 108 1.79 11.04 -8.42
C CYS A 108 0.27 10.92 -8.33
N ALA A 109 -0.29 9.72 -8.48
CA ALA A 109 -1.73 9.48 -8.40
C ALA A 109 -2.29 9.84 -7.02
N LEU A 110 -1.64 9.40 -5.93
CA LEU A 110 -2.01 9.75 -4.57
C LEU A 110 -1.88 11.26 -4.34
N GLY A 111 -0.76 11.87 -4.76
CA GLY A 111 -0.55 13.31 -4.64
C GLY A 111 -1.65 14.13 -5.32
N LEU A 112 -1.98 13.79 -6.57
CA LEU A 112 -3.05 14.44 -7.33
C LEU A 112 -4.43 14.24 -6.68
N ALA A 113 -4.70 13.06 -6.13
CA ALA A 113 -5.95 12.77 -5.43
C ALA A 113 -6.16 13.67 -4.21
N PHE A 114 -5.09 14.17 -3.56
CA PHE A 114 -5.18 15.17 -2.50
C PHE A 114 -5.16 16.61 -3.04
N ILE A 115 -4.25 16.93 -3.95
CA ILE A 115 -4.03 18.30 -4.43
C ILE A 115 -5.25 18.84 -5.19
N LEU A 116 -5.84 18.04 -6.09
CA LEU A 116 -6.93 18.51 -6.94
C LEU A 116 -8.18 18.96 -6.15
N PRO A 117 -8.75 18.17 -5.23
CA PRO A 117 -9.88 18.63 -4.43
C PRO A 117 -9.48 19.76 -3.47
N ASN A 118 -8.26 19.80 -2.95
CA ASN A 118 -7.80 20.91 -2.11
C ASN A 118 -7.71 22.22 -2.91
N TYR A 119 -7.21 22.18 -4.14
CA TYR A 119 -7.13 23.35 -5.01
C TYR A 119 -8.52 23.91 -5.32
N ILE A 120 -9.47 23.05 -5.70
CA ILE A 120 -10.85 23.45 -5.99
C ILE A 120 -11.53 24.06 -4.75
N GLN A 121 -11.27 23.52 -3.57
CA GLN A 121 -11.87 24.01 -2.33
C GLN A 121 -11.23 25.31 -1.82
N LEU A 122 -9.90 25.37 -1.75
CA LEU A 122 -9.16 26.46 -1.12
C LEU A 122 -8.93 27.66 -2.06
N VAL A 123 -8.69 27.42 -3.35
CA VAL A 123 -8.38 28.47 -4.33
C VAL A 123 -9.64 28.93 -5.05
N ASN A 124 -10.46 28.00 -5.56
CA ASN A 124 -11.70 28.35 -6.25
C ASN A 124 -12.88 28.63 -5.29
N GLY A 125 -12.68 28.47 -3.98
CA GLY A 125 -13.69 28.70 -2.94
C GLY A 125 -14.94 27.82 -3.09
N GLN A 126 -14.84 26.71 -3.82
CA GLN A 126 -15.99 25.84 -4.09
C GLN A 126 -16.25 24.89 -2.94
N SER A 127 -17.49 24.41 -2.83
CA SER A 127 -17.84 23.44 -1.80
C SER A 127 -17.14 22.10 -2.01
N ALA A 128 -16.83 21.40 -0.90
CA ALA A 128 -16.25 20.06 -0.91
C ALA A 128 -17.09 19.06 -1.74
N LEU A 129 -18.41 19.26 -1.76
CA LEU A 129 -19.37 18.43 -2.48
C LEU A 129 -19.18 18.54 -4.00
N LEU A 130 -18.93 19.75 -4.50
CA LEU A 130 -18.70 19.99 -5.93
C LEU A 130 -17.32 19.47 -6.35
N ALA A 131 -16.29 19.65 -5.52
CA ALA A 131 -14.97 19.04 -5.74
C ALA A 131 -15.05 17.50 -5.79
N GLY A 132 -15.85 16.90 -4.90
CA GLY A 132 -16.11 15.46 -4.88
C GLY A 132 -16.79 14.96 -6.17
N PHE A 133 -17.78 15.68 -6.69
CA PHE A 133 -18.42 15.32 -7.96
C PHE A 133 -17.47 15.40 -9.15
N ILE A 134 -16.61 16.42 -9.22
CA ILE A 134 -15.59 16.54 -10.29
C ILE A 134 -14.57 15.40 -10.20
N CYS A 135 -14.17 15.01 -8.98
CA CYS A 135 -13.28 13.87 -8.77
C CYS A 135 -13.98 12.55 -9.17
N LEU A 136 -15.28 12.41 -8.91
CA LEU A 136 -16.06 11.22 -9.29
C LEU A 136 -16.20 11.09 -10.81
N THR A 137 -16.49 12.19 -11.52
CA THR A 137 -16.64 12.16 -12.97
C THR A 137 -15.31 11.90 -13.68
N SER A 138 -14.22 12.50 -13.18
CA SER A 138 -12.87 12.21 -13.71
C SER A 138 -12.47 10.74 -13.51
N ALA A 139 -12.76 10.15 -12.35
CA ALA A 139 -12.51 8.72 -12.11
C ALA A 139 -13.34 7.81 -13.03
N ALA A 140 -14.60 8.17 -13.31
CA ALA A 140 -15.46 7.43 -14.22
C ALA A 140 -14.92 7.44 -15.67
N ILE A 141 -14.41 8.58 -16.13
CA ILE A 141 -13.78 8.71 -17.45
C ILE A 141 -12.52 7.84 -17.53
N TRP A 142 -11.68 7.86 -16.50
CA TRP A 142 -10.46 7.06 -16.45
C TRP A 142 -10.75 5.55 -16.46
N GLY A 143 -11.80 5.10 -15.76
CA GLY A 143 -12.24 3.70 -15.76
C GLY A 143 -12.70 3.19 -17.13
N ASN A 144 -13.28 4.05 -17.97
CA ASN A 144 -13.63 3.70 -19.34
C ASN A 144 -12.41 3.64 -20.27
N PHE A 145 -11.36 4.42 -20.01
CA PHE A 145 -10.13 4.40 -20.80
C PHE A 145 -9.36 3.07 -20.64
N LEU A 146 -9.35 2.48 -19.45
CA LEU A 146 -8.67 1.19 -19.19
C LEU A 146 -9.34 -0.04 -19.82
N ARG A 147 -10.55 0.13 -20.36
CA ARG A 147 -11.27 -0.94 -21.06
C ARG A 147 -10.99 -0.96 -22.57
N LEU A 148 -10.27 0.04 -23.10
CA LEU A 148 -9.81 0.14 -24.49
C LEU A 148 -8.33 -0.26 -24.58
#